data_AF-A0A935PV51-F1
#
_entry.id   AF-A0A935PV51-F1
#
_cell.length_a   1.000
_cell.length_b   1.000
_cell.length_c   1.000
_cell.angle_alpha   90.00
_cell.angle_beta   90.00
_cell.angle_gamma   90.00
#
_symmetry.space_group_name_H-M   'P 1'
#
loop_
_entity.id
_entity.type
_entity.pdbx_description
1 polymer ?
#
loop_
_entity_poly.entity_id
_entity_poly.type
_entity_poly.pdbx_seq_one_letter_code
_entity_poly.pdbx_strand_id
1 'polypeptide(L)'
;MKRTILAAALAALPLAAFAVETDTEVVEYYNLTNNHYFVTATAADAQFIDSGGAGQGWVRTGRSFRAWLDAAKAGTGTAPVYRFYSSAANSHFYTASADEVALLRGLESQERARTGTVTGWQYEGEAFRIEAPVNGSCSAGTIALQRVYNNGFVSGEGANHRFVDDSELRTLMADRSWIAEGVAFCAQSKSTGTNANLPVTTTNFEALAGGYSGAARWKTEIAGVERKVTANLAFTFSATGAVTGSGRGCAFTGQVGQGDGFRSLFNGTLAATGCEDAAFNGTYRRFQLERFGNGTLAVRLKRGDGANEADVEAVLSGGQPVVTTPTTPTTPATPSTPASAGIAGDWSGTIAWSALRRSGGVVTPLVSANQALSLRITDAGGLTGSGFGCSFAGSLSPTAVAGIFGGTVTATGCSESVFNGSYAETKVKRDDGKLEVELERESESAGVTTKARIEGKLVSGATTPTTPTTPTTPTTPTTPGTPGITGSFTGAFTASIETRTRTNGNETRATTSVGGNVSLAVSSGGALTGTGFGCSFAGTLTLSDAATQRYTGTVTASGCANATHNGSYAASAHREDGGRLQVEMERESETSTVRTKVRIEGTAARA
;
A
#
# COMPACT_ATOMS: atom_id res chain seq x y z
N MET A 1 7.32 88.13 -0.76
CA MET A 1 7.31 86.96 -1.67
C MET A 1 7.42 85.68 -0.84
N LYS A 2 6.33 84.94 -0.65
CA LYS A 2 6.35 83.57 -0.09
C LYS A 2 5.69 82.67 -1.13
N ARG A 3 6.46 81.74 -1.70
CA ARG A 3 6.00 80.76 -2.70
C ARG A 3 5.48 79.53 -1.96
N THR A 4 4.19 79.27 -2.09
CA THR A 4 3.56 78.03 -1.61
C THR A 4 3.67 76.99 -2.73
N ILE A 5 4.36 75.89 -2.49
CA ILE A 5 4.47 74.76 -3.41
C ILE A 5 3.31 73.80 -3.07
N LEU A 6 2.37 73.62 -3.99
CA LEU A 6 1.37 72.55 -3.94
C LEU A 6 2.04 71.28 -4.50
N ALA A 7 2.25 70.26 -3.66
CA ALA A 7 2.63 68.93 -4.11
C ALA A 7 1.36 68.16 -4.51
N ALA A 8 1.22 67.84 -5.80
CA ALA A 8 0.20 66.93 -6.28
C ALA A 8 0.64 65.48 -6.02
N ALA A 9 -0.04 64.79 -5.11
CA ALA A 9 0.14 63.35 -4.91
C ALA A 9 -0.52 62.61 -6.07
N LEU A 10 0.29 62.07 -6.99
CA LEU A 10 -0.16 61.20 -8.07
C LEU A 10 -0.42 59.81 -7.47
N ALA A 11 -1.67 59.50 -7.18
CA ALA A 11 -2.08 58.16 -6.77
C ALA A 11 -1.95 57.22 -7.98
N ALA A 12 -0.93 56.36 -7.99
CA ALA A 12 -0.83 55.27 -8.94
C ALA A 12 -1.93 54.24 -8.61
N LEU A 13 -3.03 54.25 -9.37
CA LEU A 13 -3.96 53.13 -9.36
C LEU A 13 -3.24 51.90 -9.94
N PRO A 14 -3.23 50.74 -9.27
CA PRO A 14 -2.74 49.53 -9.88
C PRO A 14 -3.65 49.20 -11.07
N LEU A 15 -3.09 49.19 -12.29
CA LEU A 15 -3.73 48.51 -13.41
C LEU A 15 -3.85 47.04 -13.00
N ALA A 16 -5.07 46.59 -12.73
CA ALA A 16 -5.35 45.16 -12.69
C ALA A 16 -5.02 44.62 -14.08
N ALA A 17 -3.98 43.79 -14.17
CA ALA A 17 -3.71 43.02 -15.38
C ALA A 17 -4.97 42.18 -15.64
N PHE A 18 -5.67 42.47 -16.73
CA PHE A 18 -6.78 41.64 -17.17
C PHE A 18 -6.19 40.26 -17.52
N ALA A 19 -6.58 39.23 -16.77
CA ALA A 19 -6.27 37.86 -17.13
C ALA A 19 -6.86 37.60 -18.53
N VAL A 20 -6.02 37.16 -19.46
CA VAL A 20 -6.44 36.88 -20.84
C VAL A 20 -7.44 35.72 -20.81
N GLU A 21 -8.67 35.91 -21.28
CA GLU A 21 -9.70 34.89 -21.21
C GLU A 21 -9.39 33.71 -22.15
N THR A 22 -9.54 32.48 -21.65
CA THR A 22 -9.43 31.24 -22.45
C THR A 22 -10.60 31.08 -23.40
N ASP A 23 -10.36 30.59 -24.61
CA ASP A 23 -11.40 30.46 -25.64
C ASP A 23 -11.88 29.01 -25.89
N THR A 24 -11.35 28.05 -25.11
CA THR A 24 -11.85 26.68 -25.10
C THR A 24 -11.68 26.01 -23.74
N GLU A 25 -12.28 24.84 -23.60
CA GLU A 25 -11.98 23.88 -22.55
C GLU A 25 -11.51 22.56 -23.16
N VAL A 26 -10.41 22.05 -22.60
CA VAL A 26 -9.92 20.72 -22.89
C VAL A 26 -10.74 19.74 -22.05
N VAL A 27 -11.49 18.86 -22.71
CA VAL A 27 -12.38 17.90 -22.06
C VAL A 27 -11.75 16.53 -22.01
N GLU A 28 -11.85 15.88 -20.85
CA GLU A 28 -11.36 14.53 -20.62
C GLU A 28 -12.42 13.46 -20.91
N TYR A 29 -11.95 12.40 -21.55
CA TYR A 29 -12.65 11.17 -21.86
C TYR A 29 -11.92 9.98 -21.24
N TYR A 30 -12.68 8.96 -20.90
CA TYR A 30 -12.19 7.67 -20.44
C TYR A 30 -12.77 6.55 -21.30
N ASN A 31 -11.94 5.57 -21.66
CA ASN A 31 -12.36 4.39 -22.41
C ASN A 31 -12.50 3.17 -21.49
N LEU A 32 -13.69 2.57 -21.47
CA LEU A 32 -14.05 1.45 -20.59
C LEU A 32 -13.35 0.13 -20.95
N THR A 33 -12.84 0.00 -22.17
CA THR A 33 -12.29 -1.26 -22.68
C THR A 33 -10.79 -1.37 -22.42
N ASN A 34 -10.04 -0.31 -22.68
CA ASN A 34 -8.58 -0.30 -22.51
C ASN A 34 -8.09 0.54 -21.32
N ASN A 35 -9.00 1.14 -20.53
CA ASN A 35 -8.67 1.99 -19.38
C ASN A 35 -7.84 3.24 -19.74
N HIS A 36 -7.95 3.74 -20.98
CA HIS A 36 -7.20 4.92 -21.42
C HIS A 36 -7.99 6.21 -21.21
N TYR A 37 -7.24 7.26 -20.88
CA TYR A 37 -7.72 8.63 -20.88
C TYR A 37 -7.32 9.32 -22.18
N PHE A 38 -8.20 10.22 -22.63
CA PHE A 38 -7.98 11.08 -23.78
C PHE A 38 -8.49 12.47 -23.44
N VAL A 39 -7.81 13.50 -23.93
CA VAL A 39 -8.21 14.89 -23.75
C VAL A 39 -8.31 15.57 -25.11
N THR A 40 -9.33 16.40 -25.34
CA THR A 40 -9.40 17.23 -26.54
C THR A 40 -9.93 18.61 -26.25
N ALA A 41 -9.32 19.59 -26.92
CA ALA A 41 -9.69 20.99 -26.88
C ALA A 41 -10.69 21.38 -27.97
N THR A 42 -10.93 20.50 -28.96
CA THR A 42 -11.77 20.82 -30.12
C THR A 42 -13.16 20.23 -29.98
N ALA A 43 -14.18 21.03 -30.30
CA ALA A 43 -15.57 20.58 -30.30
C ALA A 43 -15.81 19.45 -31.32
N ALA A 44 -15.08 19.45 -32.44
CA ALA A 44 -15.18 18.45 -33.49
C ALA A 44 -14.71 17.06 -33.01
N ASP A 45 -13.54 16.97 -32.36
CA ASP A 45 -13.06 15.71 -31.77
C ASP A 45 -14.05 15.21 -30.71
N ALA A 46 -14.50 16.13 -29.83
CA ALA A 46 -15.43 15.78 -28.77
C ALA A 46 -16.75 15.22 -29.33
N GLN A 47 -17.30 15.85 -30.38
CA GLN A 47 -18.50 15.36 -31.07
C GLN A 47 -18.25 14.02 -31.76
N PHE A 48 -17.09 13.83 -32.40
CA PHE A 48 -16.73 12.58 -33.04
C PHE A 48 -16.69 11.42 -32.04
N ILE A 49 -16.10 11.65 -30.86
CA ILE A 49 -16.05 10.65 -29.78
C ILE A 49 -17.45 10.39 -29.20
N ASP A 50 -18.22 11.44 -28.91
CA ASP A 50 -19.57 11.32 -28.36
C ASP A 50 -20.52 10.55 -29.31
N SER A 51 -20.32 10.68 -30.62
CA SER A 51 -21.09 9.94 -31.64
C SER A 51 -20.62 8.49 -31.85
N GLY A 52 -19.59 8.05 -31.14
CA GLY A 52 -19.01 6.70 -31.24
C GLY A 52 -18.02 6.52 -32.40
N GLY A 53 -17.65 7.59 -33.11
CA GLY A 53 -16.71 7.53 -34.23
C GLY A 53 -15.30 7.07 -33.85
N ALA A 54 -14.90 7.32 -32.59
CA ALA A 54 -13.59 6.90 -32.04
C ALA A 54 -13.57 5.44 -31.54
N GLY A 55 -14.62 4.65 -31.84
CA GLY A 55 -14.80 3.30 -31.34
C GLY A 55 -15.64 3.23 -30.06
N GLN A 56 -15.88 2.01 -29.58
CA GLN A 56 -16.76 1.76 -28.45
C GLN A 56 -16.09 2.12 -27.11
N GLY A 57 -16.91 2.42 -26.11
CA GLY A 57 -16.48 2.53 -24.72
C GLY A 57 -15.98 3.90 -24.28
N TRP A 58 -16.04 4.94 -25.11
CA TRP A 58 -15.68 6.29 -24.67
C TRP A 58 -16.81 6.97 -23.89
N VAL A 59 -16.46 7.53 -22.73
CA VAL A 59 -17.36 8.33 -21.90
C VAL A 59 -16.65 9.60 -21.42
N ARG A 60 -17.37 10.72 -21.36
CA ARG A 60 -16.85 11.96 -20.76
C ARG A 60 -16.66 11.75 -19.26
N THR A 61 -15.52 12.16 -18.71
CA THR A 61 -15.26 12.00 -17.26
C THR A 61 -15.93 13.08 -16.41
N GLY A 62 -16.31 14.20 -17.03
CA GLY A 62 -16.77 15.39 -16.34
C GLY A 62 -15.67 16.40 -16.08
N ARG A 63 -14.40 15.99 -16.18
CA ARG A 63 -13.23 16.83 -15.94
C ARG A 63 -12.84 17.61 -17.20
N SER A 64 -12.42 18.84 -16.96
CA SER A 64 -12.01 19.77 -18.01
C SER A 64 -11.08 20.84 -17.44
N PHE A 65 -10.23 21.41 -18.30
CA PHE A 65 -9.42 22.56 -17.94
C PHE A 65 -9.40 23.59 -19.06
N ARG A 66 -9.13 24.84 -18.70
CA ARG A 66 -9.13 25.98 -19.62
C ARG A 66 -7.85 26.05 -20.44
N ALA A 67 -7.98 26.30 -21.73
CA ALA A 67 -6.85 26.45 -22.66
C ALA A 67 -7.21 27.42 -23.80
N TRP A 68 -6.27 27.63 -24.71
CA TRP A 68 -6.50 28.40 -25.94
C TRP A 68 -6.37 27.52 -27.17
N LEU A 69 -7.31 27.63 -28.12
CA LEU A 69 -7.13 27.13 -29.48
C LEU A 69 -6.59 28.23 -30.39
N ASP A 70 -7.09 29.46 -30.23
CA ASP A 70 -6.63 30.59 -31.02
C ASP A 70 -5.33 31.16 -30.45
N ALA A 71 -4.22 30.98 -31.18
CA ALA A 71 -2.92 31.52 -30.81
C ALA A 71 -2.93 33.05 -30.66
N ALA A 72 -3.81 33.77 -31.36
CA ALA A 72 -3.92 35.22 -31.23
C ALA A 72 -4.56 35.66 -29.91
N LYS A 73 -5.30 34.77 -29.24
CA LYS A 73 -5.89 35.00 -27.92
C LYS A 73 -5.03 34.47 -26.79
N ALA A 74 -4.00 33.69 -27.07
CA ALA A 74 -3.14 33.13 -26.04
C ALA A 74 -2.22 34.22 -25.46
N GLY A 75 -2.20 34.34 -24.14
CA GLY A 75 -1.38 35.35 -23.44
C GLY A 75 0.13 35.09 -23.54
N THR A 76 0.93 36.10 -23.17
CA THR A 76 2.39 35.96 -23.03
C THR A 76 2.72 34.88 -21.98
N GLY A 77 3.58 33.92 -22.33
CA GLY A 77 3.94 32.81 -21.43
C GLY A 77 3.22 31.49 -21.73
N THR A 78 2.30 31.48 -22.71
CA THR A 78 1.71 30.26 -23.23
C THR A 78 2.63 29.56 -24.25
N ALA A 79 2.58 28.24 -24.29
CA ALA A 79 3.28 27.40 -25.24
C ALA A 79 2.30 26.46 -25.96
N PRO A 80 2.57 26.06 -27.22
CA PRO A 80 1.78 25.04 -27.90
C PRO A 80 2.00 23.68 -27.23
N VAL A 81 0.91 22.97 -26.99
CA VAL A 81 0.89 21.56 -26.60
C VAL A 81 0.73 20.73 -27.85
N TYR A 82 1.71 19.87 -28.10
CA TYR A 82 1.72 18.99 -29.25
C TYR A 82 1.17 17.61 -28.88
N ARG A 83 0.35 17.05 -29.78
CA ARG A 83 -0.23 15.72 -29.67
C ARG A 83 0.53 14.73 -30.55
N PHE A 84 0.78 13.55 -29.99
CA PHE A 84 1.35 12.41 -30.69
C PHE A 84 0.47 11.19 -30.46
N TYR A 85 0.27 10.37 -31.49
CA TYR A 85 -0.48 9.12 -31.39
C TYR A 85 0.44 7.92 -31.60
N SER A 86 0.28 6.87 -30.79
CA SER A 86 0.93 5.58 -31.03
C SER A 86 -0.11 4.50 -31.25
N SER A 87 -0.04 3.81 -32.39
CA SER A 87 -0.89 2.66 -32.66
C SER A 87 -0.46 1.43 -31.86
N ALA A 88 0.82 1.32 -31.47
CA ALA A 88 1.31 0.26 -30.60
C ALA A 88 0.77 0.41 -29.17
N ALA A 89 0.72 1.63 -28.65
CA ALA A 89 0.12 1.92 -27.35
C ALA A 89 -1.40 2.13 -27.42
N ASN A 90 -1.97 2.34 -28.60
CA ASN A 90 -3.34 2.80 -28.82
C ASN A 90 -3.72 3.99 -27.90
N SER A 91 -2.88 5.03 -27.94
CA SER A 91 -2.90 6.11 -26.95
C SER A 91 -2.30 7.39 -27.51
N HIS A 92 -2.58 8.50 -26.83
CA HIS A 92 -2.05 9.82 -27.18
C HIS A 92 -1.09 10.33 -26.11
N PHE A 93 -0.05 11.04 -26.54
CA PHE A 93 0.89 11.75 -25.69
C PHE A 93 0.79 13.25 -25.95
N TYR A 94 0.83 14.06 -24.89
CA TYR A 94 0.70 15.51 -24.94
C TYR A 94 1.87 16.16 -24.22
N THR A 95 2.51 17.14 -24.86
CA THR A 95 3.63 17.87 -24.24
C THR A 95 3.77 19.30 -24.76
N ALA A 96 4.15 20.20 -23.87
CA ALA A 96 4.64 21.56 -24.18
C ALA A 96 6.18 21.65 -24.12
N SER A 97 6.88 20.58 -23.72
CA SER A 97 8.33 20.56 -23.59
C SER A 97 8.99 20.47 -24.96
N ALA A 98 9.78 21.49 -25.30
CA ALA A 98 10.51 21.51 -26.57
C ALA A 98 11.45 20.30 -26.73
N ASP A 99 12.06 19.84 -25.62
CA ASP A 99 12.96 18.69 -25.62
C ASP A 99 12.21 17.38 -25.87
N GLU A 100 11.04 17.18 -25.23
CA GLU A 100 10.20 16.00 -25.48
C GLU A 100 9.69 15.99 -26.93
N VAL A 101 9.30 17.15 -27.46
CA VAL A 101 8.87 17.29 -28.86
C VAL A 101 9.99 16.93 -29.83
N ALA A 102 11.20 17.46 -29.60
CA ALA A 102 12.36 17.17 -30.44
C ALA A 102 12.72 15.68 -30.41
N LEU A 103 12.70 15.07 -29.22
CA LEU A 103 12.96 13.64 -29.04
C LEU A 103 11.94 12.79 -29.80
N LEU A 104 10.63 13.03 -29.59
CA LEU A 104 9.57 12.23 -30.19
C LEU A 104 9.56 12.34 -31.72
N ARG A 105 9.76 13.55 -32.26
CA ARG A 105 9.90 13.75 -33.72
C ARG A 105 11.14 13.06 -34.28
N GLY A 106 12.23 13.03 -33.52
CA GLY A 106 13.44 12.28 -33.87
C GLY A 106 13.17 10.78 -33.97
N LEU A 107 12.51 10.22 -32.95
CA LEU A 107 12.12 8.80 -32.91
C LEU A 107 11.15 8.44 -34.05
N GLU A 108 10.14 9.27 -34.30
CA GLU A 108 9.21 9.10 -35.42
C GLU A 108 9.97 9.05 -36.76
N SER A 109 10.85 10.02 -36.99
CA SER A 109 11.61 10.13 -38.24
C SER A 109 12.51 8.91 -38.46
N GLN A 110 13.15 8.42 -37.40
CA GLN A 110 13.99 7.22 -37.44
C GLN A 110 13.18 5.95 -37.72
N GLU A 111 12.02 5.78 -37.08
CA GLU A 111 11.15 4.62 -37.31
C GLU A 111 10.60 4.61 -38.75
N ARG A 112 10.17 5.79 -39.22
CA ARG A 112 9.67 5.98 -40.58
C ARG A 112 10.74 5.65 -41.61
N ALA A 113 11.98 6.11 -41.41
CA ALA A 113 13.10 5.79 -42.29
C ALA A 113 13.43 4.29 -42.28
N ARG A 114 13.29 3.61 -41.13
CA ARG A 114 13.60 2.19 -40.98
C ARG A 114 12.53 1.27 -41.57
N THR A 115 11.25 1.61 -41.44
CA THR A 115 10.15 0.67 -41.70
C THR A 115 9.13 1.14 -42.73
N GLY A 116 9.18 2.41 -43.16
CA GLY A 116 8.18 3.03 -44.01
C GLY A 116 6.83 3.31 -43.32
N THR A 117 6.63 2.85 -42.08
CA THR A 117 5.43 3.09 -41.25
C THR A 117 5.85 3.61 -39.87
N VAL A 118 4.90 4.11 -39.08
CA VAL A 118 5.16 4.53 -37.69
C VAL A 118 4.12 3.86 -36.81
N THR A 119 4.60 3.07 -35.86
CA THR A 119 3.78 2.43 -34.82
C THR A 119 4.02 3.03 -33.44
N GLY A 120 5.18 3.67 -33.25
CA GLY A 120 5.50 4.51 -32.10
C GLY A 120 4.76 5.85 -32.12
N TRP A 121 5.31 6.86 -31.45
CA TRP A 121 4.67 8.17 -31.29
C TRP A 121 4.76 9.00 -32.58
N GLN A 122 3.70 9.00 -33.36
CA GLN A 122 3.55 9.83 -34.57
C GLN A 122 3.02 11.22 -34.21
N TYR A 123 3.66 12.27 -34.71
CA TYR A 123 3.19 13.64 -34.56
C TYR A 123 1.85 13.89 -35.26
N GLU A 124 0.88 14.49 -34.54
CA GLU A 124 -0.45 14.80 -35.06
C GLU A 124 -0.76 16.30 -35.16
N GLY A 125 0.00 17.17 -34.50
CA GLY A 125 -0.23 18.61 -34.54
C GLY A 125 -0.16 19.30 -33.19
N GLU A 126 -0.45 20.60 -33.22
CA GLU A 126 -0.78 21.39 -32.03
C GLU A 126 -2.22 21.08 -31.62
N ALA A 127 -2.43 20.65 -30.38
CA ALA A 127 -3.76 20.34 -29.84
C ALA A 127 -4.43 21.56 -29.21
N PHE A 128 -3.65 22.35 -28.48
CA PHE A 128 -4.07 23.60 -27.81
C PHE A 128 -2.82 24.33 -27.31
N ARG A 129 -2.99 25.55 -26.79
CA ARG A 129 -1.96 26.31 -26.07
C ARG A 129 -2.34 26.46 -24.60
N ILE A 130 -1.33 26.44 -23.74
CA ILE A 130 -1.49 26.58 -22.29
C ILE A 130 -0.22 27.18 -21.68
N GLU A 131 -0.32 27.76 -20.47
CA GLU A 131 0.88 28.21 -19.76
C GLU A 131 1.75 27.00 -19.38
N ALA A 132 3.05 27.09 -19.68
CA ALA A 132 4.01 26.07 -19.31
C ALA A 132 4.57 26.33 -17.90
N PRO A 133 4.80 25.29 -17.08
CA PRO A 133 5.39 25.46 -15.76
C PRO A 133 6.83 25.97 -15.86
N VAL A 134 7.20 26.87 -14.95
CA VAL A 134 8.58 27.36 -14.80
C VAL A 134 9.17 26.68 -13.57
N ASN A 135 10.25 25.90 -13.76
CA ASN A 135 10.86 25.09 -12.69
C ASN A 135 9.85 24.20 -11.95
N GLY A 136 8.92 23.59 -12.68
CA GLY A 136 7.88 22.72 -12.13
C GLY A 136 6.79 23.43 -11.34
N SER A 137 6.72 24.77 -11.39
CA SER A 137 5.75 25.58 -10.66
C SER A 137 4.90 26.44 -11.60
N CYS A 138 3.66 26.67 -11.20
CA CYS A 138 2.71 27.51 -11.91
C CYS A 138 2.65 28.93 -11.34
N SER A 139 2.39 29.89 -12.22
CA SER A 139 2.21 31.30 -11.88
C SER A 139 0.98 31.51 -10.97
N ALA A 140 0.97 32.60 -10.18
CA ALA A 140 -0.20 32.92 -9.36
C ALA A 140 -1.46 33.11 -10.24
N GLY A 141 -2.59 32.53 -9.84
CA GLY A 141 -3.84 32.58 -10.59
C GLY A 141 -4.07 31.41 -11.56
N THR A 142 -3.10 30.50 -11.67
CA THR A 142 -3.22 29.25 -12.42
C THR A 142 -3.25 28.02 -11.51
N ILE A 143 -3.75 26.92 -12.03
CA ILE A 143 -3.85 25.61 -11.40
C ILE A 143 -2.83 24.68 -12.07
N ALA A 144 -2.06 23.97 -11.25
CA ALA A 144 -1.07 23.02 -11.73
C ALA A 144 -1.72 21.72 -12.18
N LEU A 145 -1.57 21.38 -13.47
CA LEU A 145 -1.98 20.10 -14.03
C LEU A 145 -0.81 19.12 -13.98
N GLN A 146 -0.95 18.08 -13.17
CA GLN A 146 0.02 17.01 -12.99
C GLN A 146 -0.18 15.95 -14.08
N ARG A 147 0.89 15.56 -14.78
CA ARG A 147 0.88 14.41 -15.68
C ARG A 147 1.13 13.15 -14.86
N VAL A 148 0.25 12.17 -15.00
CA VAL A 148 0.41 10.84 -14.40
C VAL A 148 0.45 9.78 -15.49
N TYR A 149 1.39 8.84 -15.40
CA TYR A 149 1.64 7.80 -16.39
C TYR A 149 1.25 6.42 -15.84
N ASN A 150 0.51 5.62 -16.59
CA ASN A 150 0.03 4.30 -16.14
C ASN A 150 1.10 3.20 -16.07
N ASN A 151 2.37 3.50 -16.34
CA ASN A 151 3.43 2.50 -16.46
C ASN A 151 3.14 1.39 -17.51
N GLY A 152 2.30 1.72 -18.50
CA GLY A 152 1.70 0.77 -19.44
C GLY A 152 2.69 0.00 -20.31
N PHE A 153 3.89 0.54 -20.53
CA PHE A 153 4.97 -0.18 -21.22
C PHE A 153 5.47 -1.39 -20.42
N VAL A 154 5.59 -1.24 -19.09
CA VAL A 154 6.08 -2.31 -18.21
C VAL A 154 4.96 -3.30 -17.87
N SER A 155 3.73 -2.80 -17.68
CA SER A 155 2.58 -3.66 -17.34
C SER A 155 1.98 -4.39 -18.55
N GLY A 156 2.31 -3.98 -19.78
CA GLY A 156 1.73 -4.51 -21.00
C GLY A 156 0.30 -4.01 -21.29
N GLU A 157 -0.19 -3.04 -20.51
CA GLU A 157 -1.54 -2.46 -20.67
C GLU A 157 -1.61 -1.39 -21.78
N GLY A 158 -0.47 -0.99 -22.35
CA GLY A 158 -0.37 0.12 -23.30
C GLY A 158 -0.16 1.44 -22.58
N ALA A 159 0.80 2.25 -23.04
CA ALA A 159 1.18 3.48 -22.37
C ALA A 159 0.07 4.54 -22.47
N ASN A 160 -0.39 5.07 -21.34
CA ASN A 160 -1.39 6.14 -21.28
C ASN A 160 -1.08 7.15 -20.18
N HIS A 161 -1.44 8.41 -20.44
CA HIS A 161 -1.22 9.53 -19.53
C HIS A 161 -2.55 10.21 -19.22
N ARG A 162 -2.66 10.72 -18.00
CA ARG A 162 -3.79 11.54 -17.55
C ARG A 162 -3.27 12.86 -16.97
N PHE A 163 -4.06 13.91 -17.07
CA PHE A 163 -3.75 15.23 -16.51
C PHE A 163 -4.71 15.54 -15.36
N VAL A 164 -4.18 15.72 -14.16
CA VAL A 164 -4.98 15.88 -12.94
C VAL A 164 -4.60 17.16 -12.20
N ASP A 165 -5.60 17.90 -11.76
CA ASP A 165 -5.49 19.16 -11.01
C ASP A 165 -5.69 18.99 -9.51
N ASP A 166 -6.13 17.80 -9.09
CA ASP A 166 -6.48 17.47 -7.72
C ASP A 166 -5.48 16.48 -7.09
N SER A 167 -5.05 16.79 -5.87
CA SER A 167 -4.09 15.98 -5.12
C SER A 167 -4.67 14.64 -4.64
N GLU A 168 -5.98 14.57 -4.37
CA GLU A 168 -6.63 13.32 -3.99
C GLU A 168 -6.70 12.38 -5.20
N LEU A 169 -7.11 12.90 -6.37
CA LEU A 169 -7.11 12.15 -7.61
C LEU A 169 -5.69 11.69 -7.98
N ARG A 170 -4.68 12.55 -7.86
CA ARG A 170 -3.29 12.14 -8.09
C ARG A 170 -2.88 10.98 -7.18
N THR A 171 -3.31 11.01 -5.91
CA THR A 171 -3.05 9.93 -4.94
C THR A 171 -3.80 8.65 -5.30
N LEU A 172 -5.06 8.75 -5.75
CA LEU A 172 -5.82 7.62 -6.29
C LEU A 172 -5.09 6.98 -7.48
N MET A 173 -4.60 7.81 -8.42
CA MET A 173 -3.85 7.32 -9.58
C MET A 173 -2.53 6.67 -9.16
N ALA A 174 -1.80 7.26 -8.21
CA ALA A 174 -0.58 6.66 -7.66
C ALA A 174 -0.83 5.31 -6.98
N ASP A 175 -1.92 5.19 -6.20
CA ASP A 175 -2.31 3.91 -5.63
C ASP A 175 -2.60 2.89 -6.75
N ARG A 176 -3.04 3.31 -7.96
CA ARG A 176 -3.28 2.42 -9.12
C ARG A 176 -1.97 2.02 -9.82
N SER A 177 -0.82 2.22 -9.17
CA SER A 177 0.52 2.06 -9.72
C SER A 177 0.85 3.02 -10.88
N TRP A 178 0.11 4.14 -10.99
CA TRP A 178 0.50 5.20 -11.92
C TRP A 178 1.63 6.03 -11.32
N ILE A 179 2.52 6.49 -12.18
CA ILE A 179 3.70 7.28 -11.82
C ILE A 179 3.35 8.75 -12.01
N ALA A 180 3.49 9.56 -10.95
CA ALA A 180 3.37 11.01 -11.05
C ALA A 180 4.65 11.59 -11.65
N GLU A 181 4.54 12.21 -12.82
CA GLU A 181 5.69 12.75 -13.57
C GLU A 181 5.93 14.23 -13.28
N GLY A 182 5.02 14.87 -12.55
CA GLY A 182 5.10 16.27 -12.15
C GLY A 182 4.13 17.19 -12.89
N VAL A 183 4.28 18.50 -12.67
CA VAL A 183 3.46 19.52 -13.34
C VAL A 183 3.83 19.57 -14.82
N ALA A 184 2.87 19.30 -15.69
CA ALA A 184 3.04 19.42 -17.13
C ALA A 184 2.50 20.74 -17.67
N PHE A 185 1.39 21.23 -17.13
CA PHE A 185 0.72 22.44 -17.61
C PHE A 185 0.21 23.31 -16.47
N CYS A 186 -0.01 24.60 -16.75
CA CYS A 186 -0.64 25.56 -15.85
C CYS A 186 -1.92 26.07 -16.51
N ALA A 187 -3.08 25.62 -16.02
CA ALA A 187 -4.38 26.05 -16.53
C ALA A 187 -4.86 27.29 -15.78
N GLN A 188 -5.55 28.22 -16.45
CA GLN A 188 -6.19 29.32 -15.73
C GLN A 188 -7.20 28.79 -14.72
N SER A 189 -7.20 29.39 -13.53
CA SER A 189 -8.19 29.04 -12.50
C SER A 189 -9.62 29.22 -13.03
N LYS A 190 -10.44 28.21 -12.79
CA LYS A 190 -11.88 28.25 -13.02
C LYS A 190 -12.55 28.05 -11.66
N SER A 191 -13.68 28.71 -11.44
CA SER A 191 -14.46 28.51 -10.22
C SER A 191 -14.99 27.07 -10.07
N THR A 192 -15.06 26.29 -11.15
CA THR A 192 -15.57 24.92 -11.20
C THR A 192 -14.92 24.07 -12.30
N GLY A 193 -14.49 22.84 -12.03
CA GLY A 193 -13.86 21.93 -13.00
C GLY A 193 -14.79 21.29 -14.05
N THR A 194 -16.03 21.75 -14.21
CA THR A 194 -17.04 21.11 -15.09
C THR A 194 -17.49 22.05 -16.21
N ASN A 195 -17.29 21.70 -17.48
CA ASN A 195 -18.26 21.94 -18.56
C ASN A 195 -18.38 20.72 -19.48
N ALA A 196 -18.57 19.52 -18.93
CA ALA A 196 -18.95 18.37 -19.73
C ALA A 196 -20.48 18.25 -19.94
N ASN A 197 -21.22 19.37 -20.04
CA ASN A 197 -22.70 19.36 -20.16
C ASN A 197 -23.43 18.54 -19.07
N LEU A 198 -22.79 18.25 -17.93
CA LEU A 198 -23.44 17.56 -16.83
C LEU A 198 -24.27 18.59 -16.05
N PRO A 199 -25.57 18.35 -15.80
CA PRO A 199 -26.41 19.24 -15.02
C PRO A 199 -25.74 19.57 -13.68
N VAL A 200 -25.91 20.80 -13.21
CA VAL A 200 -25.52 21.20 -11.86
C VAL A 200 -26.31 20.32 -10.89
N THR A 201 -25.67 19.30 -10.33
CA THR A 201 -26.35 18.42 -9.38
C THR A 201 -26.28 19.07 -8.00
N THR A 202 -27.42 19.16 -7.34
CA THR A 202 -27.58 19.62 -5.96
C THR A 202 -26.99 18.57 -5.01
N THR A 203 -26.58 18.99 -3.82
CA THR A 203 -25.75 18.33 -2.77
C THR A 203 -26.13 16.94 -2.23
N ASN A 204 -26.95 16.16 -2.93
CA ASN A 204 -27.27 14.78 -2.55
C ASN A 204 -26.62 13.81 -3.55
N PHE A 205 -26.27 12.60 -3.10
CA PHE A 205 -25.70 11.53 -3.94
C PHE A 205 -26.68 10.99 -5.01
N GLU A 206 -27.73 11.76 -5.34
CA GLU A 206 -28.73 11.46 -6.36
C GLU A 206 -28.12 11.11 -7.72
N ALA A 207 -27.01 11.77 -8.09
CA ALA A 207 -26.29 11.47 -9.31
C ALA A 207 -25.62 10.08 -9.31
N LEU A 208 -25.28 9.57 -8.13
CA LEU A 208 -24.70 8.24 -7.91
C LEU A 208 -25.79 7.20 -7.64
N ALA A 209 -27.01 7.61 -7.31
CA ALA A 209 -28.07 6.69 -6.88
C ALA A 209 -28.46 5.72 -8.00
N GLY A 210 -28.49 4.42 -7.69
CA GLY A 210 -28.77 3.37 -8.64
C GLY A 210 -27.94 2.11 -8.43
N GLY A 211 -28.26 1.08 -9.21
CA GLY A 211 -27.49 -0.16 -9.26
C GLY A 211 -26.38 -0.10 -10.30
N TYR A 212 -25.22 -0.65 -9.98
CA TYR A 212 -24.04 -0.79 -10.84
C TYR A 212 -23.50 -2.20 -10.72
N SER A 213 -23.08 -2.79 -11.85
CA SER A 213 -22.46 -4.11 -11.84
C SER A 213 -21.46 -4.28 -12.99
N GLY A 214 -20.55 -5.22 -12.83
CA GLY A 214 -19.51 -5.49 -13.83
C GLY A 214 -18.46 -6.46 -13.30
N ALA A 215 -17.49 -6.79 -14.15
CA ALA A 215 -16.32 -7.54 -13.75
C ALA A 215 -15.37 -6.66 -12.93
N ALA A 216 -14.85 -7.20 -11.84
CA ALA A 216 -13.84 -6.56 -11.00
C ALA A 216 -12.57 -7.41 -10.97
N ARG A 217 -11.43 -6.74 -10.90
CA ARG A 217 -10.12 -7.31 -10.62
C ARG A 217 -9.94 -7.34 -9.10
N TRP A 218 -9.76 -8.53 -8.56
CA TRP A 218 -9.56 -8.80 -7.14
C TRP A 218 -8.10 -9.17 -6.95
N LYS A 219 -7.35 -8.32 -6.24
CA LYS A 219 -5.97 -8.56 -5.87
C LYS A 219 -5.87 -8.82 -4.37
N THR A 220 -5.13 -9.86 -4.02
CA THR A 220 -4.60 -10.03 -2.66
C THR A 220 -3.09 -10.09 -2.74
N GLU A 221 -2.42 -9.39 -1.85
CA GLU A 221 -1.00 -9.55 -1.58
C GLU A 221 -0.87 -10.01 -0.14
N ILE A 222 -0.22 -11.14 0.10
CA ILE A 222 0.02 -11.66 1.45
C ILE A 222 1.47 -12.11 1.52
N ALA A 223 2.23 -11.52 2.45
CA ALA A 223 3.68 -11.65 2.54
C ALA A 223 4.41 -11.40 1.19
N GLY A 224 3.92 -10.43 0.39
CA GLY A 224 4.51 -10.08 -0.91
C GLY A 224 4.17 -11.05 -2.05
N VAL A 225 3.33 -12.06 -1.80
CA VAL A 225 2.82 -12.96 -2.84
C VAL A 225 1.50 -12.41 -3.36
N GLU A 226 1.53 -11.94 -4.61
CA GLU A 226 0.35 -11.41 -5.29
C GLU A 226 -0.51 -12.53 -5.91
N ARG A 227 -1.83 -12.45 -5.71
CA ARG A 227 -2.83 -13.22 -6.45
C ARG A 227 -3.85 -12.27 -7.06
N LYS A 228 -4.19 -12.50 -8.32
CA LYS A 228 -5.18 -11.73 -9.09
C LYS A 228 -6.26 -12.66 -9.62
N VAL A 229 -7.52 -12.29 -9.42
CA VAL A 229 -8.69 -13.01 -9.95
C VAL A 229 -9.67 -11.99 -10.53
N THR A 230 -10.40 -12.36 -11.58
CA THR A 230 -11.50 -11.54 -12.09
C THR A 230 -12.83 -12.18 -11.68
N ALA A 231 -13.71 -11.42 -11.02
CA ALA A 231 -15.03 -11.86 -10.60
C ALA A 231 -16.02 -10.70 -10.55
N ASN A 232 -17.32 -10.99 -10.63
CA ASN A 232 -18.35 -9.95 -10.65
C ASN A 232 -18.42 -9.18 -9.32
N LEU A 233 -18.68 -7.88 -9.45
CA LEU A 233 -18.95 -6.95 -8.36
C LEU A 233 -20.20 -6.14 -8.71
N ALA A 234 -21.06 -5.94 -7.71
CA ALA A 234 -22.26 -5.14 -7.84
C ALA A 234 -22.45 -4.25 -6.62
N PHE A 235 -22.88 -3.01 -6.85
CA PHE A 235 -23.24 -2.05 -5.82
C PHE A 235 -24.58 -1.40 -6.12
N THR A 236 -25.29 -1.01 -5.08
CA THR A 236 -26.45 -0.14 -5.12
C THR A 236 -26.20 1.04 -4.20
N PHE A 237 -26.37 2.23 -4.74
CA PHE A 237 -26.21 3.49 -4.01
C PHE A 237 -27.58 4.14 -3.84
N SER A 238 -27.84 4.66 -2.64
CA SER A 238 -29.00 5.50 -2.38
C SER A 238 -28.67 6.98 -2.60
N ALA A 239 -29.72 7.80 -2.76
CA ALA A 239 -29.58 9.26 -2.85
C ALA A 239 -28.94 9.90 -1.60
N THR A 240 -28.96 9.19 -0.46
CA THR A 240 -28.33 9.64 0.79
C THR A 240 -26.89 9.14 0.95
N GLY A 241 -26.34 8.42 -0.04
CA GLY A 241 -24.96 7.91 -0.01
C GLY A 241 -24.80 6.53 0.62
N ALA A 242 -25.87 5.90 1.10
CA ALA A 242 -25.79 4.53 1.60
C ALA A 242 -25.46 3.55 0.47
N VAL A 243 -24.55 2.61 0.76
CA VAL A 243 -24.04 1.62 -0.19
C VAL A 243 -24.38 0.22 0.30
N THR A 244 -24.92 -0.60 -0.59
CA THR A 244 -25.01 -2.05 -0.41
C THR A 244 -24.42 -2.73 -1.64
N GLY A 245 -23.80 -3.89 -1.51
CA GLY A 245 -23.25 -4.58 -2.66
C GLY A 245 -22.97 -6.04 -2.43
N SER A 246 -22.56 -6.71 -3.49
CA SER A 246 -22.17 -8.11 -3.46
C SER A 246 -21.10 -8.41 -4.50
N GLY A 247 -20.21 -9.35 -4.19
CA GLY A 247 -19.22 -9.84 -5.16
C GLY A 247 -18.31 -10.89 -4.54
N ARG A 248 -18.04 -11.99 -5.25
CA ARG A 248 -17.16 -13.09 -4.77
C ARG A 248 -17.48 -13.58 -3.34
N GLY A 249 -18.77 -13.83 -3.10
CA GLY A 249 -19.30 -14.22 -1.77
C GLY A 249 -19.41 -13.07 -0.77
N CYS A 250 -18.75 -11.93 -0.99
CA CYS A 250 -18.82 -10.79 -0.09
C CYS A 250 -20.20 -10.12 -0.13
N ALA A 251 -20.71 -9.76 1.04
CA ALA A 251 -21.77 -8.78 1.25
C ALA A 251 -21.14 -7.45 1.71
N PHE A 252 -21.36 -6.40 0.93
CA PHE A 252 -20.82 -5.07 1.18
C PHE A 252 -21.90 -4.13 1.75
N THR A 253 -21.52 -3.34 2.75
CA THR A 253 -22.35 -2.25 3.30
C THR A 253 -21.48 -1.04 3.60
N GLY A 254 -21.96 0.17 3.39
CA GLY A 254 -21.14 1.36 3.61
C GLY A 254 -21.86 2.68 3.39
N GLN A 255 -21.06 3.74 3.42
CA GLN A 255 -21.51 5.11 3.17
C GLN A 255 -20.49 5.82 2.30
N VAL A 256 -21.00 6.49 1.27
CA VAL A 256 -20.26 7.48 0.49
C VAL A 256 -20.25 8.78 1.29
N GLY A 257 -19.07 9.36 1.48
CA GLY A 257 -18.83 10.64 2.12
C GLY A 257 -18.73 11.78 1.10
N GLN A 258 -18.26 12.96 1.55
CA GLN A 258 -18.09 14.13 0.68
C GLN A 258 -17.27 13.75 -0.57
N GLY A 259 -17.83 14.06 -1.75
CA GLY A 259 -17.07 14.03 -3.00
C GLY A 259 -16.18 15.26 -3.15
N ASP A 260 -15.38 15.30 -4.21
CA ASP A 260 -14.44 16.39 -4.56
C ASP A 260 -15.10 17.75 -4.84
N GLY A 261 -16.39 17.94 -4.52
CA GLY A 261 -17.20 19.09 -4.94
C GLY A 261 -17.57 19.06 -6.43
N PHE A 262 -16.89 18.23 -7.23
CA PHE A 262 -17.06 18.05 -8.67
C PHE A 262 -17.86 16.79 -9.04
N ARG A 263 -18.15 15.92 -8.03
CA ARG A 263 -19.12 14.81 -8.04
C ARG A 263 -18.85 13.73 -9.08
N SER A 264 -17.66 13.74 -9.67
CA SER A 264 -17.11 12.57 -10.36
C SER A 264 -16.37 11.70 -9.34
N LEU A 265 -15.57 12.27 -8.43
CA LEU A 265 -14.87 11.51 -7.41
C LEU A 265 -15.63 11.53 -6.08
N PHE A 266 -15.81 10.35 -5.49
CA PHE A 266 -16.35 10.18 -4.15
C PHE A 266 -15.47 9.28 -3.31
N ASN A 267 -15.32 9.64 -2.05
CA ASN A 267 -14.66 8.80 -1.05
C ASN A 267 -15.71 8.28 -0.07
N GLY A 268 -15.43 7.20 0.64
CA GLY A 268 -16.35 6.68 1.62
C GLY A 268 -15.73 5.62 2.52
N THR A 269 -16.60 4.95 3.26
CA THR A 269 -16.24 3.76 4.02
C THR A 269 -17.13 2.61 3.60
N LEU A 270 -16.54 1.46 3.38
CA LEU A 270 -17.24 0.23 2.99
C LEU A 270 -16.78 -0.90 3.90
N ALA A 271 -17.68 -1.76 4.33
CA ALA A 271 -17.38 -2.98 5.06
C ALA A 271 -17.83 -4.17 4.23
N ALA A 272 -16.99 -5.21 4.16
CA ALA A 272 -17.29 -6.47 3.49
C ALA A 272 -17.34 -7.60 4.52
N THR A 273 -18.33 -8.48 4.38
CA THR A 273 -18.52 -9.64 5.25
C THR A 273 -18.95 -10.85 4.43
N GLY A 274 -18.70 -12.07 4.93
CA GLY A 274 -19.12 -13.30 4.25
C GLY A 274 -18.37 -13.63 2.94
N CYS A 275 -17.27 -12.93 2.65
CA CYS A 275 -16.46 -13.16 1.45
C CYS A 275 -16.02 -14.63 1.32
N GLU A 276 -16.05 -15.15 0.09
CA GLU A 276 -15.51 -16.49 -0.24
C GLU A 276 -14.03 -16.57 0.16
N ASP A 277 -13.30 -15.48 -0.08
CA ASP A 277 -11.94 -15.29 0.38
C ASP A 277 -11.92 -14.27 1.50
N ALA A 278 -11.63 -14.75 2.69
CA ALA A 278 -11.66 -13.94 3.90
C ALA A 278 -10.60 -12.83 3.91
N ALA A 279 -9.62 -12.85 3.01
CA ALA A 279 -8.74 -11.69 2.80
C ALA A 279 -9.51 -10.45 2.32
N PHE A 280 -10.75 -10.56 1.84
CA PHE A 280 -11.59 -9.42 1.50
C PHE A 280 -12.57 -9.00 2.61
N ASN A 281 -12.72 -9.76 3.71
CA ASN A 281 -13.58 -9.36 4.83
C ASN A 281 -12.94 -8.21 5.64
N GLY A 282 -13.72 -7.19 6.00
CA GLY A 282 -13.24 -6.07 6.83
C GLY A 282 -13.65 -4.70 6.31
N THR A 283 -13.09 -3.66 6.92
CA THR A 283 -13.40 -2.26 6.56
C THR A 283 -12.40 -1.72 5.53
N TYR A 284 -12.91 -1.21 4.44
CA TYR A 284 -12.23 -0.47 3.39
C TYR A 284 -12.41 1.02 3.65
N ARG A 285 -11.36 1.65 4.21
CA ARG A 285 -11.32 3.11 4.43
C ARG A 285 -10.84 3.88 3.20
N ARG A 286 -10.21 3.20 2.24
CA ARG A 286 -9.94 3.70 0.88
C ARG A 286 -10.99 3.14 -0.07
N PHE A 287 -12.24 3.48 0.19
CA PHE A 287 -13.34 3.24 -0.75
C PHE A 287 -13.49 4.47 -1.63
N GLN A 288 -13.08 4.36 -2.88
CA GLN A 288 -13.01 5.46 -3.83
C GLN A 288 -13.84 5.12 -5.06
N LEU A 289 -14.61 6.09 -5.52
CA LEU A 289 -15.55 5.97 -6.63
C LEU A 289 -15.27 7.09 -7.61
N GLU A 290 -15.15 6.77 -8.88
CA GLU A 290 -15.07 7.77 -9.94
C GLU A 290 -16.17 7.51 -10.96
N ARG A 291 -17.15 8.41 -11.02
CA ARG A 291 -18.28 8.36 -11.95
C ARG A 291 -17.88 8.99 -13.28
N PHE A 292 -18.16 8.28 -14.36
CA PHE A 292 -17.97 8.76 -15.72
C PHE A 292 -19.34 8.77 -16.44
N GLY A 293 -19.77 9.95 -16.88
CA GLY A 293 -21.11 10.13 -17.46
C GLY A 293 -22.25 9.69 -16.53
N ASN A 294 -23.37 9.23 -17.10
CA ASN A 294 -24.57 8.87 -16.33
C ASN A 294 -24.63 7.38 -15.92
N GLY A 295 -23.75 6.54 -16.48
CA GLY A 295 -23.90 5.08 -16.40
C GLY A 295 -22.66 4.30 -16.09
N THR A 296 -21.52 4.95 -15.87
CA THR A 296 -20.26 4.28 -15.57
C THR A 296 -19.72 4.70 -14.21
N LEU A 297 -19.26 3.72 -13.44
CA LEU A 297 -18.66 3.92 -12.14
C LEU A 297 -17.37 3.11 -12.02
N ALA A 298 -16.22 3.76 -12.01
CA ALA A 298 -14.99 3.15 -11.54
C ALA A 298 -15.02 3.05 -10.02
N VAL A 299 -14.68 1.88 -9.50
CA VAL A 299 -14.69 1.58 -8.08
C VAL A 299 -13.32 1.08 -7.68
N ARG A 300 -12.84 1.55 -6.55
CA ARG A 300 -11.70 1.00 -5.87
C ARG A 300 -11.97 0.78 -4.39
N LEU A 301 -11.66 -0.43 -3.93
CA LEU A 301 -11.65 -0.81 -2.54
C LEU A 301 -10.22 -1.20 -2.19
N LYS A 302 -9.55 -0.47 -1.31
CA LYS A 302 -8.23 -0.88 -0.81
C LYS A 302 -8.22 -1.00 0.71
N ARG A 303 -7.58 -2.07 1.20
CA ARG A 303 -7.34 -2.33 2.62
C ARG A 303 -5.92 -2.88 2.81
N GLY A 304 -5.24 -2.40 3.84
CA GLY A 304 -3.83 -2.71 4.10
C GLY A 304 -2.87 -1.96 3.17
N ASP A 305 -1.58 -2.15 3.41
CA ASP A 305 -0.48 -1.65 2.59
C ASP A 305 0.67 -2.66 2.48
N GLY A 306 1.50 -2.51 1.44
CA GLY A 306 2.71 -3.30 1.25
C GLY A 306 2.44 -4.81 1.11
N ALA A 307 3.13 -5.61 1.92
CA ALA A 307 3.11 -7.06 1.80
C ALA A 307 1.76 -7.71 2.16
N ASN A 308 0.81 -6.97 2.75
CA ASN A 308 -0.51 -7.47 3.10
C ASN A 308 -1.59 -6.49 2.62
N GLU A 309 -2.07 -6.69 1.40
CA GLU A 309 -3.01 -5.80 0.72
C GLU A 309 -4.20 -6.59 0.17
N ALA A 310 -5.41 -6.06 0.33
CA ALA A 310 -6.59 -6.50 -0.41
C ALA A 310 -7.11 -5.32 -1.22
N ASP A 311 -7.08 -5.47 -2.54
CA ASP A 311 -7.47 -4.45 -3.50
C ASP A 311 -8.53 -5.00 -4.46
N VAL A 312 -9.59 -4.22 -4.68
CA VAL A 312 -10.63 -4.53 -5.65
C VAL A 312 -10.81 -3.32 -6.54
N GLU A 313 -10.56 -3.50 -7.84
CA GLU A 313 -10.72 -2.48 -8.86
C GLU A 313 -11.78 -2.93 -9.88
N ALA A 314 -12.72 -2.05 -10.21
CA ALA A 314 -13.76 -2.37 -11.16
C ALA A 314 -14.19 -1.14 -11.97
N VAL A 315 -14.66 -1.38 -13.18
CA VAL A 315 -15.41 -0.40 -13.98
C VAL A 315 -16.80 -0.97 -14.17
N LEU A 316 -17.75 -0.44 -13.42
CA LEU A 316 -19.12 -0.93 -13.36
C LEU A 316 -20.01 -0.12 -14.30
N SER A 317 -21.00 -0.79 -14.88
CA SER A 317 -22.04 -0.16 -15.69
C SER A 317 -23.37 -0.18 -14.93
N GLY A 318 -24.16 0.89 -15.00
CA GLY A 318 -25.35 1.05 -14.17
C GLY A 318 -26.04 2.42 -14.27
N GLY A 319 -26.70 2.85 -13.19
CA GLY A 319 -27.22 4.22 -13.04
C GLY A 319 -28.71 4.44 -13.36
N GLN A 320 -29.52 3.39 -13.42
CA GLN A 320 -30.98 3.53 -13.43
C GLN A 320 -31.55 3.42 -12.01
N PRO A 321 -32.57 4.23 -11.63
CA PRO A 321 -33.22 4.13 -10.34
C PRO A 321 -33.93 2.78 -10.24
N VAL A 322 -33.46 1.93 -9.32
CA VAL A 322 -34.13 0.68 -8.99
C VAL A 322 -35.30 1.03 -8.06
N VAL A 323 -36.53 0.85 -8.56
CA VAL A 323 -37.73 0.82 -7.72
C VAL A 323 -37.60 -0.38 -6.80
N THR A 324 -37.30 -0.14 -5.52
CA THR A 324 -37.17 -1.21 -4.53
C THR A 324 -38.54 -1.75 -4.16
N THR A 325 -38.73 -3.06 -4.34
CA THR A 325 -39.60 -3.84 -3.44
C THR A 325 -38.66 -4.80 -2.69
N PRO A 326 -38.61 -4.78 -1.36
CA PRO A 326 -37.65 -5.59 -0.62
C PRO A 326 -38.11 -7.06 -0.62
N THR A 327 -37.39 -7.92 -1.32
CA THR A 327 -37.44 -9.37 -1.09
C THR A 327 -36.23 -9.79 -0.28
N THR A 328 -36.47 -10.15 0.97
CA THR A 328 -35.52 -10.81 1.87
C THR A 328 -35.05 -12.15 1.26
N PRO A 329 -33.76 -12.36 0.97
CA PRO A 329 -33.26 -13.68 0.65
C PRO A 329 -33.16 -14.50 1.94
N THR A 330 -33.99 -15.52 2.08
CA THR A 330 -33.76 -16.61 3.03
C THR A 330 -33.08 -17.73 2.26
N THR A 331 -31.82 -18.03 2.59
CA THR A 331 -31.13 -19.23 2.09
C THR A 331 -30.87 -20.18 3.27
N PRO A 332 -31.13 -21.49 3.15
CA PRO A 332 -31.03 -22.45 4.24
C PRO A 332 -29.60 -22.66 4.74
N ALA A 333 -29.47 -22.93 6.04
CA ALA A 333 -28.22 -23.23 6.72
C ALA A 333 -27.66 -24.60 6.30
N THR A 334 -26.44 -24.58 5.76
CA THR A 334 -25.53 -25.73 5.71
C THR A 334 -24.76 -25.77 7.03
N PRO A 335 -24.52 -26.94 7.67
CA PRO A 335 -23.89 -27.01 8.98
C PRO A 335 -22.47 -26.41 8.95
N SER A 336 -22.24 -25.41 9.78
CA SER A 336 -21.01 -24.63 9.85
C SER A 336 -19.96 -25.32 10.72
N THR A 337 -18.79 -25.59 10.14
CA THR A 337 -17.53 -25.79 10.86
C THR A 337 -17.27 -24.59 11.80
N PRO A 338 -16.76 -24.76 13.04
CA PRO A 338 -16.60 -23.63 13.97
C PRO A 338 -15.68 -22.54 13.41
N ALA A 339 -16.12 -21.28 13.48
CA ALA A 339 -15.45 -20.12 12.87
C ALA A 339 -14.11 -19.74 13.54
N SER A 340 -13.76 -20.31 14.70
CA SER A 340 -12.45 -20.06 15.34
C SER A 340 -11.74 -21.35 15.76
N ALA A 341 -12.12 -22.50 15.18
CA ALA A 341 -11.54 -23.80 15.49
C ALA A 341 -9.99 -23.73 15.43
N GLY A 342 -9.36 -23.78 16.61
CA GLY A 342 -7.91 -23.69 16.73
C GLY A 342 -7.37 -22.49 17.51
N ILE A 343 -8.11 -21.39 17.73
CA ILE A 343 -7.62 -20.23 18.52
C ILE A 343 -8.50 -19.87 19.74
N ALA A 344 -9.66 -20.51 19.90
CA ALA A 344 -10.51 -20.31 21.06
C ALA A 344 -9.77 -20.61 22.37
N GLY A 345 -10.00 -19.77 23.38
CA GLY A 345 -9.34 -19.86 24.68
C GLY A 345 -9.04 -18.50 25.31
N ASP A 346 -8.50 -18.54 26.52
CA ASP A 346 -7.95 -17.37 27.21
C ASP A 346 -6.45 -17.26 26.92
N TRP A 347 -5.97 -16.03 26.71
CA TRP A 347 -4.63 -15.73 26.26
C TRP A 347 -4.12 -14.50 27.00
N SER A 348 -2.88 -14.51 27.48
CA SER A 348 -2.28 -13.33 28.11
C SER A 348 -0.77 -13.28 27.89
N GLY A 349 -0.19 -12.09 27.97
CA GLY A 349 1.24 -11.90 27.80
C GLY A 349 1.64 -10.43 27.71
N THR A 350 2.94 -10.18 27.77
CA THR A 350 3.51 -8.84 27.52
C THR A 350 3.80 -8.72 26.04
N ILE A 351 3.25 -7.70 25.41
CA ILE A 351 3.38 -7.44 23.98
C ILE A 351 3.79 -5.99 23.73
N ALA A 352 4.24 -5.69 22.52
CA ALA A 352 4.64 -4.35 22.13
C ALA A 352 3.42 -3.49 21.81
N TRP A 353 3.45 -2.26 22.33
CA TRP A 353 2.50 -1.20 22.06
C TRP A 353 3.28 -0.04 21.47
N SER A 354 2.96 0.33 20.24
CA SER A 354 3.62 1.45 19.57
C SER A 354 2.61 2.39 18.95
N ALA A 355 2.93 3.68 18.97
CA ALA A 355 2.18 4.69 18.25
C ALA A 355 3.14 5.68 17.59
N LEU A 356 2.87 6.02 16.33
CA LEU A 356 3.66 6.93 15.51
C LEU A 356 2.74 8.02 14.96
N ARG A 357 3.22 9.26 14.95
CA ARG A 357 2.57 10.40 14.29
C ARG A 357 3.36 10.78 13.05
N ARG A 358 2.69 10.97 11.92
CA ARG A 358 3.24 11.56 10.71
C ARG A 358 2.59 12.91 10.46
N SER A 359 3.37 13.96 10.25
CA SER A 359 2.89 15.31 9.93
C SER A 359 3.86 15.97 8.96
N GLY A 360 3.39 16.39 7.79
CA GLY A 360 4.25 17.04 6.78
C GLY A 360 5.47 16.20 6.38
N GLY A 361 5.33 14.87 6.33
CA GLY A 361 6.40 13.93 5.99
C GLY A 361 7.33 13.52 7.15
N VAL A 362 7.26 14.19 8.32
CA VAL A 362 8.07 13.84 9.50
C VAL A 362 7.36 12.77 10.34
N VAL A 363 8.08 11.72 10.75
CA VAL A 363 7.57 10.64 11.62
C VAL A 363 8.09 10.82 13.05
N THR A 364 7.18 10.87 14.02
CA THR A 364 7.47 11.06 15.44
C THR A 364 6.89 9.91 16.26
N PRO A 365 7.72 9.15 17.01
CA PRO A 365 7.24 8.19 18.00
C PRO A 365 6.45 8.89 19.10
N LEU A 366 5.21 8.44 19.31
CA LEU A 366 4.34 8.89 20.40
C LEU A 366 4.44 7.94 21.59
N VAL A 367 4.40 6.63 21.33
CA VAL A 367 4.45 5.59 22.36
C VAL A 367 5.32 4.44 21.86
N SER A 368 6.15 3.90 22.74
CA SER A 368 6.85 2.62 22.56
C SER A 368 6.98 1.97 23.93
N ALA A 369 6.16 0.97 24.20
CA ALA A 369 6.08 0.32 25.50
C ALA A 369 5.80 -1.18 25.35
N ASN A 370 6.32 -1.98 26.27
CA ASN A 370 5.97 -3.40 26.37
C ASN A 370 5.02 -3.55 27.56
N GLN A 371 3.75 -3.83 27.29
CA GLN A 371 2.69 -3.86 28.30
C GLN A 371 1.81 -5.10 28.14
N ALA A 372 1.18 -5.50 29.24
CA ALA A 372 0.33 -6.69 29.28
C ALA A 372 -0.92 -6.52 28.39
N LEU A 373 -1.27 -7.59 27.68
CA LEU A 373 -2.54 -7.78 27.01
C LEU A 373 -3.11 -9.15 27.43
N SER A 374 -4.39 -9.17 27.78
CA SER A 374 -5.16 -10.38 28.03
C SER A 374 -6.39 -10.42 27.11
N LEU A 375 -6.60 -11.52 26.41
CA LEU A 375 -7.71 -11.74 25.48
C LEU A 375 -8.43 -13.06 25.79
N ARG A 376 -9.74 -13.09 25.60
CA ARG A 376 -10.58 -14.28 25.57
C ARG A 376 -11.23 -14.38 24.21
N ILE A 377 -11.07 -15.51 23.54
CA ILE A 377 -11.63 -15.80 22.22
C ILE A 377 -12.60 -16.98 22.35
N THR A 378 -13.84 -16.79 21.92
CA THR A 378 -14.88 -17.84 21.92
C THR A 378 -14.82 -18.72 20.66
N ASP A 379 -15.46 -19.88 20.69
CA ASP A 379 -15.55 -20.80 19.54
C ASP A 379 -16.31 -20.20 18.33
N ALA A 380 -17.14 -19.19 18.59
CA ALA A 380 -17.81 -18.39 17.56
C ALA A 380 -16.95 -17.23 17.04
N GLY A 381 -15.72 -17.06 17.54
CA GLY A 381 -14.78 -16.02 17.15
C GLY A 381 -14.95 -14.69 17.89
N GLY A 382 -15.91 -14.54 18.80
CA GLY A 382 -16.03 -13.35 19.65
C GLY A 382 -14.78 -13.16 20.51
N LEU A 383 -14.20 -11.95 20.49
CA LEU A 383 -12.98 -11.56 21.22
C LEU A 383 -13.33 -10.49 22.25
N THR A 384 -12.90 -10.71 23.50
CA THR A 384 -12.95 -9.71 24.58
C THR A 384 -11.60 -9.65 25.28
N GLY A 385 -11.21 -8.53 25.90
CA GLY A 385 -9.94 -8.47 26.60
C GLY A 385 -9.64 -7.17 27.31
N SER A 386 -8.46 -7.07 27.91
CA SER A 386 -7.96 -5.87 28.55
C SER A 386 -6.43 -5.79 28.47
N GLY A 387 -5.87 -4.59 28.34
CA GLY A 387 -4.42 -4.38 28.30
C GLY A 387 -4.05 -2.92 28.20
N PHE A 388 -3.00 -2.48 28.89
CA PHE A 388 -2.54 -1.09 28.92
C PHE A 388 -3.67 -0.04 29.17
N GLY A 389 -4.57 -0.35 30.10
CA GLY A 389 -5.77 0.43 30.42
C GLY A 389 -6.94 0.27 29.46
N CYS A 390 -6.71 -0.29 28.27
CA CYS A 390 -7.76 -0.53 27.29
C CYS A 390 -8.66 -1.71 27.69
N SER A 391 -9.95 -1.61 27.36
CA SER A 391 -10.89 -2.72 27.24
C SER A 391 -11.11 -3.03 25.76
N PHE A 392 -11.02 -4.31 25.39
CA PHE A 392 -11.14 -4.79 24.01
C PHE A 392 -12.42 -5.58 23.80
N ALA A 393 -13.08 -5.35 22.67
CA ALA A 393 -14.22 -6.14 22.20
C ALA A 393 -14.19 -6.26 20.66
N GLY A 394 -14.49 -7.42 20.12
CA GLY A 394 -14.45 -7.64 18.67
C GLY A 394 -14.85 -9.05 18.26
N SER A 395 -14.59 -9.38 17.00
CA SER A 395 -14.84 -10.70 16.44
C SER A 395 -13.75 -11.08 15.45
N LEU A 396 -13.35 -12.35 15.47
CA LEU A 396 -12.36 -12.97 14.61
C LEU A 396 -13.00 -14.07 13.75
N SER A 397 -12.48 -14.26 12.56
CA SER A 397 -12.90 -15.28 11.59
C SER A 397 -11.68 -15.85 10.85
N PRO A 398 -11.73 -17.08 10.32
CA PRO A 398 -10.60 -17.69 9.64
C PRO A 398 -10.31 -16.92 8.34
N THR A 399 -9.03 -16.78 8.00
CA THR A 399 -8.61 -16.23 6.71
C THR A 399 -8.38 -17.35 5.69
N ALA A 400 -8.11 -16.99 4.43
CA ALA A 400 -7.72 -17.95 3.40
C ALA A 400 -6.35 -18.61 3.67
N VAL A 401 -5.54 -18.06 4.58
CA VAL A 401 -4.30 -18.70 5.06
C VAL A 401 -4.63 -19.57 6.26
N ALA A 402 -4.41 -20.88 6.10
CA ALA A 402 -4.66 -21.85 7.16
C ALA A 402 -3.96 -21.44 8.48
N GLY A 403 -4.73 -21.39 9.57
CA GLY A 403 -4.23 -21.05 10.90
C GLY A 403 -4.11 -19.55 11.22
N ILE A 404 -4.44 -18.66 10.27
CA ILE A 404 -4.51 -17.21 10.49
C ILE A 404 -5.97 -16.77 10.55
N PHE A 405 -6.29 -15.96 11.54
CA PHE A 405 -7.61 -15.38 11.78
C PHE A 405 -7.51 -13.85 11.72
N GLY A 406 -8.55 -13.22 11.19
CA GLY A 406 -8.64 -11.77 11.11
C GLY A 406 -10.02 -11.28 11.50
N GLY A 407 -10.17 -9.97 11.67
CA GLY A 407 -11.43 -9.40 12.09
C GLY A 407 -11.32 -7.94 12.51
N THR A 408 -12.31 -7.47 13.27
CA THR A 408 -12.31 -6.10 13.81
C THR A 408 -12.32 -6.17 15.33
N VAL A 409 -11.38 -5.44 15.94
CA VAL A 409 -11.25 -5.32 17.40
C VAL A 409 -11.33 -3.85 17.77
N THR A 410 -12.15 -3.51 18.75
CA THR A 410 -12.29 -2.13 19.25
C THR A 410 -11.70 -2.03 20.64
N ALA A 411 -10.86 -1.03 20.85
CA ALA A 411 -10.30 -0.70 22.16
C ALA A 411 -10.92 0.59 22.71
N THR A 412 -11.32 0.59 23.98
CA THR A 412 -11.90 1.75 24.68
C THR A 412 -11.33 1.89 26.08
N GLY A 413 -11.24 3.10 26.61
CA GLY A 413 -10.76 3.38 27.97
C GLY A 413 -9.23 3.29 28.14
N CYS A 414 -8.46 3.25 27.05
CA CYS A 414 -7.01 3.12 27.08
C CYS A 414 -6.30 4.20 27.91
N SER A 415 -5.26 3.81 28.66
CA SER A 415 -4.42 4.76 29.40
C SER A 415 -3.75 5.77 28.48
N GLU A 416 -3.32 5.30 27.31
CA GLU A 416 -2.84 6.13 26.22
C GLU A 416 -3.95 6.28 25.18
N SER A 417 -4.50 7.50 25.06
CA SER A 417 -5.70 7.76 24.27
C SER A 417 -5.56 7.42 22.78
N VAL A 418 -4.32 7.40 22.26
CA VAL A 418 -3.97 7.02 20.89
C VAL A 418 -4.36 5.59 20.53
N PHE A 419 -4.52 4.70 21.52
CA PHE A 419 -4.98 3.33 21.30
C PHE A 419 -6.52 3.19 21.30
N ASN A 420 -7.30 4.21 21.68
CA ASN A 420 -8.77 4.13 21.66
C ASN A 420 -9.36 4.18 20.24
N GLY A 421 -10.01 3.11 19.78
CA GLY A 421 -10.66 3.06 18.48
C GLY A 421 -10.72 1.66 17.89
N SER A 422 -11.12 1.59 16.62
CA SER A 422 -11.28 0.32 15.90
C SER A 422 -10.02 -0.05 15.12
N TYR A 423 -9.54 -1.26 15.39
CA TYR A 423 -8.42 -1.96 14.76
C TYR A 423 -8.96 -2.86 13.65
N ALA A 424 -8.85 -2.38 12.42
CA ALA A 424 -9.32 -3.07 11.22
C ALA A 424 -8.26 -4.03 10.66
N GLU A 425 -6.99 -3.86 11.04
CA GLU A 425 -5.88 -4.74 10.69
C GLU A 425 -5.59 -5.64 11.90
N THR A 426 -6.50 -6.60 12.11
CA THR A 426 -6.33 -7.62 13.15
C THR A 426 -5.85 -8.90 12.51
N LYS A 427 -4.71 -9.41 12.98
CA LYS A 427 -4.18 -10.72 12.64
C LYS A 427 -3.92 -11.49 13.92
N VAL A 428 -4.52 -12.66 14.00
CA VAL A 428 -4.39 -13.57 15.13
C VAL A 428 -4.02 -14.94 14.58
N LYS A 429 -2.86 -15.45 14.96
CA LYS A 429 -2.36 -16.75 14.49
C LYS A 429 -1.99 -17.60 15.68
N ARG A 430 -2.35 -18.88 15.64
CA ARG A 430 -1.78 -19.84 16.60
C ARG A 430 -0.44 -20.35 16.07
N ASP A 431 0.58 -20.20 16.90
CA ASP A 431 1.94 -20.61 16.62
C ASP A 431 2.48 -21.33 17.87
N ASP A 432 2.64 -22.65 17.78
CA ASP A 432 3.26 -23.48 18.82
C ASP A 432 2.68 -23.27 20.24
N GLY A 433 1.36 -23.38 20.37
CA GLY A 433 0.67 -23.21 21.67
C GLY A 433 0.60 -21.76 22.19
N LYS A 434 1.11 -20.79 21.43
CA LYS A 434 1.00 -19.35 21.67
C LYS A 434 0.07 -18.70 20.65
N LEU A 435 -0.51 -17.58 21.01
CA LEU A 435 -1.35 -16.76 20.16
C LEU A 435 -0.59 -15.51 19.76
N GLU A 436 -0.10 -15.49 18.53
CA GLU A 436 0.43 -14.27 17.93
C GLU A 436 -0.73 -13.34 17.62
N VAL A 437 -0.66 -12.12 18.12
CA VAL A 437 -1.67 -11.07 17.97
C VAL A 437 -0.98 -9.86 17.38
N GLU A 438 -1.56 -9.31 16.34
CA GLU A 438 -1.18 -8.05 15.72
C GLU A 438 -2.48 -7.28 15.47
N LEU A 439 -2.64 -6.16 16.18
CA LEU A 439 -3.73 -5.22 16.00
C LEU A 439 -3.14 -3.92 15.52
N GLU A 440 -3.54 -3.47 14.35
CA GLU A 440 -3.13 -2.19 13.81
C GLU A 440 -4.33 -1.31 13.45
N ARG A 441 -4.12 -0.01 13.66
CA ARG A 441 -5.04 1.04 13.22
C ARG A 441 -4.29 2.28 12.81
N GLU A 442 -4.86 2.97 11.84
CA GLU A 442 -4.45 4.31 11.45
C GLU A 442 -5.62 5.28 11.60
N SER A 443 -5.30 6.55 11.88
CA SER A 443 -6.25 7.65 11.89
C SER A 443 -5.60 8.87 11.25
N GLU A 444 -6.36 9.63 10.47
CA GLU A 444 -5.86 10.83 9.83
C GLU A 444 -6.79 12.02 10.11
N SER A 445 -6.22 13.15 10.49
CA SER A 445 -6.94 14.39 10.73
C SER A 445 -6.03 15.59 10.45
N ALA A 446 -6.52 16.56 9.67
CA ALA A 446 -5.81 17.80 9.33
C ALA A 446 -4.37 17.58 8.81
N GLY A 447 -4.16 16.58 7.95
CA GLY A 447 -2.84 16.25 7.38
C GLY A 447 -1.88 15.56 8.36
N VAL A 448 -2.39 15.09 9.49
CA VAL A 448 -1.65 14.32 10.50
C VAL A 448 -2.16 12.89 10.52
N THR A 449 -1.30 11.93 10.20
CA THR A 449 -1.58 10.49 10.35
C THR A 449 -1.07 10.00 11.69
N THR A 450 -1.86 9.21 12.41
CA THR A 450 -1.43 8.51 13.62
C THR A 450 -1.67 7.02 13.45
N LYS A 451 -0.59 6.22 13.53
CA LYS A 451 -0.60 4.76 13.44
C LYS A 451 -0.38 4.18 14.82
N ALA A 452 -1.26 3.31 15.29
CA ALA A 452 -1.13 2.60 16.56
C ALA A 452 -1.12 1.09 16.29
N ARG A 453 -0.10 0.41 16.82
CA ARG A 453 0.14 -1.01 16.61
C ARG A 453 0.35 -1.72 17.95
N ILE A 454 -0.33 -2.85 18.12
CA ILE A 454 -0.29 -3.70 19.29
C ILE A 454 0.10 -5.08 18.79
N GLU A 455 1.32 -5.54 19.05
CA GLU A 455 1.81 -6.78 18.47
C GLU A 455 2.65 -7.61 19.44
N GLY A 456 2.48 -8.92 19.39
CA GLY A 456 3.29 -9.86 20.16
C GLY A 456 2.63 -11.21 20.32
N LYS A 457 3.25 -12.08 21.12
CA LYS A 457 2.76 -13.44 21.36
C LYS A 457 2.21 -13.56 22.78
N LEU A 458 0.95 -13.98 22.88
CA LEU A 458 0.28 -14.32 24.12
C LEU A 458 0.40 -15.84 24.36
N VAL A 459 0.39 -16.24 25.63
CA VAL A 459 0.36 -17.65 26.03
C VAL A 459 -1.03 -18.00 26.54
N SER A 460 -1.45 -19.27 26.40
CA SER A 460 -2.77 -19.68 26.90
C SER A 460 -2.84 -19.50 28.41
N GLY A 461 -3.79 -18.70 28.88
CA GLY A 461 -4.04 -18.48 30.29
C GLY A 461 -4.66 -19.73 30.90
N ALA A 462 -3.88 -20.50 31.67
CA ALA A 462 -4.46 -21.21 32.79
C ALA A 462 -5.00 -20.14 33.76
N THR A 463 -6.25 -20.31 34.18
CA THR A 463 -6.89 -19.54 35.24
C THR A 463 -5.92 -19.25 36.39
N THR A 464 -5.77 -17.97 36.75
CA THR A 464 -5.02 -17.48 37.91
C THR A 464 -5.54 -18.16 39.21
N PRO A 465 -4.72 -18.31 40.26
CA PRO A 465 -4.64 -19.51 41.09
C PRO A 465 -5.60 -19.52 42.28
N THR A 466 -6.13 -20.71 42.57
CA THR A 466 -6.63 -21.07 43.91
C THR A 466 -5.87 -22.31 44.41
N THR A 467 -5.05 -22.09 45.43
CA THR A 467 -4.60 -22.93 46.57
C THR A 467 -4.54 -24.47 46.45
N PRO A 468 -3.48 -25.14 46.97
CA PRO A 468 -3.03 -26.46 46.51
C PRO A 468 -3.62 -27.65 47.27
N THR A 469 -3.78 -28.79 46.57
CA THR A 469 -3.69 -30.14 47.16
C THR A 469 -3.01 -31.13 46.20
N THR A 470 -2.09 -31.90 46.78
CA THR A 470 -1.13 -32.89 46.26
C THR A 470 -1.80 -34.20 45.78
N PRO A 471 -1.07 -35.25 45.31
CA PRO A 471 -0.73 -35.55 43.89
C PRO A 471 -1.26 -36.92 43.39
N THR A 472 -1.37 -37.10 42.06
CA THR A 472 -1.15 -38.43 41.43
C THR A 472 -0.59 -38.28 40.00
N THR A 473 0.59 -38.85 39.80
CA THR A 473 1.37 -39.04 38.56
C THR A 473 0.92 -40.34 37.85
N PRO A 474 1.35 -40.66 36.61
CA PRO A 474 1.26 -39.96 35.33
C PRO A 474 0.54 -40.82 34.25
N THR A 475 0.22 -40.24 33.09
CA THR A 475 0.37 -40.95 31.80
C THR A 475 0.57 -39.94 30.68
N THR A 476 1.76 -40.01 30.08
CA THR A 476 2.22 -39.25 28.91
C THR A 476 1.40 -39.62 27.67
N PRO A 477 1.12 -38.63 26.80
CA PRO A 477 1.40 -38.85 25.38
C PRO A 477 2.39 -37.83 24.82
N THR A 478 3.33 -38.38 24.05
CA THR A 478 4.45 -37.78 23.33
C THR A 478 4.07 -36.67 22.33
N THR A 479 4.84 -35.59 22.32
CA THR A 479 4.87 -34.57 21.25
C THR A 479 5.82 -35.02 20.12
N PRO A 480 5.48 -34.85 18.83
CA PRO A 480 6.42 -35.11 17.73
C PRO A 480 7.53 -34.04 17.68
N GLY A 481 8.80 -34.46 17.61
CA GLY A 481 9.97 -33.59 17.59
C GLY A 481 10.35 -33.04 16.20
N THR A 482 11.25 -32.04 16.19
CA THR A 482 11.84 -31.42 14.98
C THR A 482 12.91 -32.36 14.37
N PRO A 483 12.69 -33.02 13.21
CA PRO A 483 13.51 -34.18 12.85
C PRO A 483 14.90 -33.92 12.22
N GLY A 484 15.31 -32.68 11.93
CA GLY A 484 16.38 -32.42 10.95
C GLY A 484 17.83 -32.27 11.46
N ILE A 485 18.07 -31.43 12.50
CA ILE A 485 19.43 -31.04 12.94
C ILE A 485 19.74 -31.34 14.41
N THR A 486 18.85 -32.05 15.11
CA THR A 486 19.05 -32.38 16.53
C THR A 486 20.22 -33.34 16.72
N GLY A 487 21.14 -33.01 17.61
CA GLY A 487 22.31 -33.85 17.92
C GLY A 487 23.50 -33.04 18.43
N SER A 488 24.57 -33.76 18.76
CA SER A 488 25.87 -33.19 19.06
C SER A 488 26.76 -33.26 17.83
N PHE A 489 27.57 -32.24 17.60
CA PHE A 489 28.43 -32.09 16.43
C PHE A 489 29.79 -31.53 16.82
N THR A 490 30.87 -32.07 16.26
CA THR A 490 32.22 -31.54 16.45
C THR A 490 32.95 -31.48 15.11
N GLY A 491 33.68 -30.39 14.87
CA GLY A 491 34.50 -30.28 13.66
C GLY A 491 35.37 -29.05 13.62
N ALA A 492 36.10 -28.90 12.53
CA ALA A 492 37.00 -27.79 12.29
C ALA A 492 36.23 -26.56 11.78
N PHE A 493 36.50 -25.42 12.40
CA PHE A 493 35.95 -24.12 12.05
C PHE A 493 37.09 -23.12 11.83
N THR A 494 36.78 -22.06 11.10
CA THR A 494 37.63 -20.88 10.96
C THR A 494 36.90 -19.68 11.54
N ALA A 495 37.55 -18.95 12.45
CA ALA A 495 37.11 -17.65 12.91
C ALA A 495 37.94 -16.58 12.22
N SER A 496 37.29 -15.66 11.50
CA SER A 496 37.92 -14.56 10.77
C SER A 496 37.41 -13.21 11.27
N ILE A 497 38.33 -12.26 11.37
CA ILE A 497 38.05 -10.86 11.68
C ILE A 497 38.55 -10.05 10.50
N GLU A 498 37.65 -9.29 9.89
CA GLU A 498 37.97 -8.30 8.87
C GLU A 498 37.68 -6.90 9.42
N THR A 499 38.71 -6.05 9.41
CA THR A 499 38.59 -4.66 9.81
C THR A 499 38.86 -3.78 8.60
N ARG A 500 37.92 -2.87 8.30
CA ARG A 500 38.07 -1.81 7.32
C ARG A 500 38.13 -0.47 8.00
N THR A 501 39.22 0.25 7.80
CA THR A 501 39.43 1.58 8.40
C THR A 501 39.42 2.64 7.31
N ARG A 502 38.61 3.68 7.50
CA ARG A 502 38.53 4.82 6.59
C ARG A 502 39.26 6.01 7.19
N THR A 503 40.35 6.42 6.56
CA THR A 503 41.15 7.58 6.97
C THR A 503 41.35 8.51 5.78
N ASN A 504 40.92 9.77 5.91
CA ASN A 504 41.07 10.81 4.87
C ASN A 504 40.56 10.39 3.48
N GLY A 505 39.42 9.69 3.43
CA GLY A 505 38.82 9.23 2.18
C GLY A 505 39.40 7.94 1.61
N ASN A 506 40.49 7.41 2.17
CA ASN A 506 41.10 6.14 1.76
C ASN A 506 40.70 4.99 2.70
N GLU A 507 40.55 3.78 2.18
CA GLU A 507 40.09 2.60 2.93
C GLU A 507 41.21 1.55 2.99
N THR A 508 41.58 1.13 4.20
CA THR A 508 42.54 0.03 4.42
C THR A 508 41.84 -1.19 5.01
N ARG A 509 42.16 -2.38 4.49
CA ARG A 509 41.57 -3.67 4.89
C ARG A 509 42.63 -4.55 5.54
N ALA A 510 42.32 -5.06 6.73
CA ALA A 510 43.13 -6.07 7.41
C ALA A 510 42.26 -7.29 7.74
N THR A 511 42.78 -8.50 7.51
CA THR A 511 42.08 -9.75 7.81
C THR A 511 42.98 -10.66 8.63
N THR A 512 42.45 -11.23 9.71
CA THR A 512 43.12 -12.27 10.50
C THR A 512 42.19 -13.45 10.63
N SER A 513 42.72 -14.67 10.53
CA SER A 513 41.93 -15.90 10.68
C SER A 513 42.65 -16.89 11.58
N VAL A 514 41.88 -17.64 12.38
CA VAL A 514 42.37 -18.73 13.21
C VAL A 514 41.50 -19.96 13.01
N GLY A 515 42.14 -21.12 12.84
CA GLY A 515 41.47 -22.42 12.76
C GLY A 515 41.38 -23.07 14.15
N GLY A 516 40.29 -23.79 14.41
CA GLY A 516 40.11 -24.51 15.68
C GLY A 516 38.91 -25.45 15.64
N ASN A 517 38.87 -26.40 16.57
CA ASN A 517 37.73 -27.29 16.69
C ASN A 517 36.61 -26.64 17.53
N VAL A 518 35.37 -26.79 17.08
CA VAL A 518 34.16 -26.33 17.77
C VAL A 518 33.27 -27.54 18.02
N SER A 519 32.71 -27.64 19.22
CA SER A 519 31.68 -28.61 19.59
C SER A 519 30.36 -27.89 19.79
N LEU A 520 29.30 -28.35 19.13
CA LEU A 520 27.95 -27.78 19.13
C LEU A 520 26.94 -28.87 19.50
N ALA A 521 25.91 -28.53 20.26
CA ALA A 521 24.76 -29.38 20.54
C ALA A 521 23.48 -28.64 20.19
N VAL A 522 22.62 -29.26 19.40
CA VAL A 522 21.32 -28.71 19.00
C VAL A 522 20.23 -29.61 19.55
N SER A 523 19.38 -29.05 20.42
CA SER A 523 18.23 -29.77 20.99
C SER A 523 17.08 -29.91 19.99
N SER A 524 16.09 -30.75 20.31
CA SER A 524 14.87 -30.91 19.50
C SER A 524 14.05 -29.62 19.37
N GLY A 525 14.23 -28.67 20.29
CA GLY A 525 13.62 -27.33 20.23
C GLY A 525 14.48 -26.29 19.50
N GLY A 526 15.57 -26.70 18.84
CA GLY A 526 16.44 -25.78 18.10
C GLY A 526 17.40 -24.96 18.96
N ALA A 527 17.39 -25.12 20.28
CA ALA A 527 18.39 -24.49 21.14
C ALA A 527 19.79 -25.06 20.84
N LEU A 528 20.73 -24.16 20.53
CA LEU A 528 22.12 -24.46 20.23
C LEU A 528 22.99 -24.06 21.42
N THR A 529 23.84 -24.96 21.87
CA THR A 529 24.92 -24.68 22.83
C THR A 529 26.24 -25.20 22.27
N GLY A 530 27.38 -24.68 22.74
CA GLY A 530 28.66 -25.19 22.27
C GLY A 530 29.87 -24.48 22.84
N THR A 531 31.06 -24.96 22.47
CA THR A 531 32.34 -24.37 22.86
C THR A 531 33.36 -24.43 21.73
N GLY A 532 34.26 -23.44 21.66
CA GLY A 532 35.33 -23.37 20.67
C GLY A 532 35.97 -21.99 20.61
N PHE A 533 37.25 -21.88 20.20
CA PHE A 533 38.04 -20.63 20.23
C PHE A 533 38.10 -19.94 21.62
N GLY A 534 37.98 -20.72 22.69
CA GLY A 534 37.82 -20.21 24.05
C GLY A 534 36.45 -19.58 24.33
N CYS A 535 35.51 -19.61 23.40
CA CYS A 535 34.15 -19.11 23.55
C CYS A 535 33.20 -20.19 24.08
N SER A 536 32.17 -19.75 24.80
CA SER A 536 30.92 -20.47 25.00
C SER A 536 29.84 -19.91 24.07
N PHE A 537 29.20 -20.78 23.30
CA PHE A 537 28.13 -20.46 22.36
C PHE A 537 26.78 -20.86 22.96
N ALA A 538 25.80 -19.97 22.89
CA ALA A 538 24.41 -20.25 23.26
C ALA A 538 23.47 -19.48 22.35
N GLY A 539 22.44 -20.15 21.82
CA GLY A 539 21.55 -19.54 20.85
C GLY A 539 20.40 -20.44 20.47
N THR A 540 19.70 -20.05 19.41
CA THR A 540 18.62 -20.86 18.84
C THR A 540 18.74 -20.84 17.33
N LEU A 541 18.46 -21.99 16.71
CA LEU A 541 18.35 -22.18 15.27
C LEU A 541 16.96 -22.73 14.98
N THR A 542 16.24 -22.07 14.08
CA THR A 542 14.88 -22.43 13.67
C THR A 542 14.86 -22.70 12.17
N LEU A 543 14.04 -23.65 11.74
CA LEU A 543 13.91 -23.97 10.32
C LEU A 543 13.34 -22.74 9.58
N SER A 544 14.15 -22.13 8.72
CA SER A 544 13.78 -20.93 7.97
C SER A 544 13.34 -21.26 6.54
N ASP A 545 13.84 -22.36 5.99
CA ASP A 545 13.48 -22.88 4.67
C ASP A 545 13.42 -24.42 4.74
N ALA A 546 12.21 -24.97 4.64
CA ALA A 546 11.98 -26.40 4.71
C ALA A 546 12.45 -27.16 3.47
N ALA A 547 12.49 -26.52 2.30
CA ALA A 547 12.87 -27.15 1.03
C ALA A 547 14.38 -27.40 0.98
N THR A 548 15.19 -26.48 1.52
CA THR A 548 16.65 -26.62 1.57
C THR A 548 17.18 -27.09 2.91
N GLN A 549 16.31 -27.45 3.87
CA GLN A 549 16.69 -27.77 5.26
C GLN A 549 17.63 -26.71 5.86
N ARG A 550 17.33 -25.42 5.60
CA ARG A 550 18.12 -24.30 6.12
C ARG A 550 17.51 -23.79 7.40
N TYR A 551 18.36 -23.58 8.39
CA TYR A 551 18.00 -23.09 9.71
C TYR A 551 18.69 -21.75 9.92
N THR A 552 17.98 -20.78 10.49
CA THR A 552 18.56 -19.49 10.88
C THR A 552 18.14 -19.14 12.30
N GLY A 553 18.92 -18.26 12.93
CA GLY A 553 18.60 -17.73 14.23
C GLY A 553 19.76 -16.91 14.78
N THR A 554 19.88 -16.86 16.10
CA THR A 554 20.86 -16.01 16.78
C THR A 554 21.68 -16.85 17.73
N VAL A 555 23.00 -16.72 17.64
CA VAL A 555 23.96 -17.38 18.54
C VAL A 555 24.83 -16.33 19.19
N THR A 556 24.90 -16.36 20.52
CA THR A 556 25.76 -15.48 21.31
C THR A 556 27.02 -16.23 21.67
N ALA A 557 28.18 -15.64 21.36
CA ALA A 557 29.48 -16.10 21.83
C ALA A 557 29.92 -15.24 23.03
N SER A 558 30.34 -15.90 24.10
CA SER A 558 30.76 -15.24 25.35
C SER A 558 32.01 -15.91 25.92
N GLY A 559 32.81 -15.16 26.68
CA GLY A 559 34.04 -15.66 27.32
C GLY A 559 35.19 -15.97 26.37
N CYS A 560 35.12 -15.53 25.11
CA CYS A 560 36.08 -15.85 24.06
C CYS A 560 37.53 -15.48 24.38
N ALA A 561 38.49 -16.31 23.95
CA ALA A 561 39.93 -16.05 24.13
C ALA A 561 40.38 -14.77 23.39
N ASN A 562 39.83 -14.51 22.20
CA ASN A 562 39.90 -13.20 21.58
C ASN A 562 38.57 -12.46 21.86
N ALA A 563 38.64 -11.34 22.58
CA ALA A 563 37.45 -10.58 22.97
C ALA A 563 36.63 -10.06 21.77
N THR A 564 37.27 -9.89 20.61
CA THR A 564 36.63 -9.50 19.34
C THR A 564 35.70 -10.59 18.79
N HIS A 565 35.69 -11.80 19.37
CA HIS A 565 34.69 -12.81 19.05
C HIS A 565 33.46 -12.77 19.98
N ASN A 566 33.46 -11.98 21.08
CA ASN A 566 32.30 -11.89 21.97
C ASN A 566 31.18 -11.06 21.34
N GLY A 567 29.96 -11.57 21.32
CA GLY A 567 28.78 -10.84 20.87
C GLY A 567 27.68 -11.74 20.31
N SER A 568 26.62 -11.10 19.81
CA SER A 568 25.50 -11.78 19.17
C SER A 568 25.74 -11.88 17.66
N TYR A 569 25.53 -13.06 17.09
CA TYR A 569 25.73 -13.37 15.68
C TYR A 569 24.41 -13.76 15.05
N ALA A 570 24.19 -13.31 13.81
CA ALA A 570 23.24 -13.95 12.93
C ALA A 570 23.83 -15.31 12.53
N ALA A 571 23.14 -16.38 12.89
CA ALA A 571 23.60 -17.74 12.65
C ALA A 571 22.74 -18.39 11.57
N SER A 572 23.38 -19.13 10.66
CA SER A 572 22.71 -20.03 9.75
C SER A 572 23.36 -21.40 9.81
N ALA A 573 22.55 -22.44 9.67
CA ALA A 573 23.02 -23.82 9.61
C ALA A 573 22.29 -24.57 8.51
N HIS A 574 23.01 -25.45 7.83
CA HIS A 574 22.44 -26.37 6.87
C HIS A 574 23.05 -27.76 7.02
N ARG A 575 22.23 -28.75 6.70
CA ARG A 575 22.64 -30.15 6.77
C ARG A 575 23.31 -30.53 5.45
N GLU A 576 24.48 -31.14 5.53
CA GLU A 576 25.17 -31.70 4.37
C GLU A 576 24.94 -33.23 4.30
N ASP A 577 25.23 -33.79 3.12
CA ASP A 577 25.25 -35.23 2.90
C ASP A 577 26.21 -35.91 3.88
N GLY A 578 25.79 -37.06 4.44
CA GLY A 578 26.54 -37.76 5.49
C GLY A 578 26.27 -37.27 6.92
N GLY A 579 25.28 -36.39 7.13
CA GLY A 579 24.81 -35.99 8.47
C GLY A 579 25.70 -34.96 9.17
N ARG A 580 26.55 -34.27 8.41
CA ARG A 580 27.34 -33.13 8.88
C ARG A 580 26.47 -31.88 8.94
N LEU A 581 26.81 -30.96 9.83
CA LEU A 581 26.16 -29.67 9.99
C LEU A 581 27.16 -28.58 9.65
N GLN A 582 26.93 -27.87 8.54
CA GLN A 582 27.67 -26.65 8.25
C GLN A 582 26.98 -25.50 8.98
N VAL A 583 27.76 -24.70 9.70
CA VAL A 583 27.28 -23.58 10.50
C VAL A 583 28.10 -22.35 10.14
N GLU A 584 27.41 -21.24 9.95
CA GLU A 584 27.97 -19.93 9.71
C GLU A 584 27.36 -18.93 10.69
N MET A 585 28.21 -18.20 11.41
CA MET A 585 27.84 -17.15 12.35
C MET A 585 28.53 -15.86 11.94
N GLU A 586 27.75 -14.82 11.68
CA GLU A 586 28.25 -13.52 11.23
C GLU A 586 27.72 -12.38 12.09
N ARG A 587 28.58 -11.40 12.36
CA ARG A 587 28.18 -10.11 12.91
C ARG A 587 29.01 -8.99 12.32
N GLU A 588 28.39 -7.83 12.21
CA GLU A 588 29.06 -6.59 11.81
C GLU A 588 28.85 -5.52 12.87
N SER A 589 29.90 -4.75 13.14
CA SER A 589 29.84 -3.56 13.98
C SER A 589 30.51 -2.41 13.26
N GLU A 590 29.89 -1.24 13.27
CA GLU A 590 30.41 -0.05 12.62
C GLU A 590 30.51 1.10 13.62
N THR A 591 31.67 1.75 13.60
CA THR A 591 31.90 3.06 14.22
C THR A 591 32.17 4.08 13.12
N SER A 592 32.25 5.36 13.46
CA SER A 592 32.35 6.44 12.46
C SER A 592 33.50 6.30 11.45
N THR A 593 34.56 5.55 11.77
CA THR A 593 35.74 5.37 10.88
C THR A 593 36.19 3.93 10.72
N VAL A 594 35.63 2.97 11.47
CA VAL A 594 36.04 1.56 11.44
C VAL A 594 34.83 0.64 11.36
N ARG A 595 34.82 -0.24 10.37
CA ARG A 595 33.88 -1.35 10.25
C ARG A 595 34.59 -2.67 10.55
N THR A 596 34.05 -3.44 11.47
CA THR A 596 34.57 -4.76 11.85
C THR A 596 33.52 -5.81 11.52
N LYS A 597 33.88 -6.78 10.69
CA LYS A 597 33.09 -7.97 10.36
C LYS A 597 33.75 -9.18 10.99
N VAL A 598 32.98 -9.96 11.75
CA VAL A 598 33.46 -11.19 12.39
C VAL A 598 32.62 -12.36 11.89
N ARG A 599 33.31 -13.38 11.37
CA ARG A 599 32.67 -14.56 10.79
C ARG A 599 33.29 -15.82 11.38
N ILE A 600 32.45 -16.71 11.90
CA ILE A 600 32.84 -18.03 12.39
C ILE A 600 32.08 -19.05 11.55
N GLU A 601 32.81 -19.82 10.76
CA GLU A 601 32.20 -20.80 9.85
C GLU A 601 32.97 -22.12 9.83
N GLY A 602 32.25 -23.21 9.60
CA GLY A 602 32.85 -24.54 9.54
C GLY A 602 31.80 -25.63 9.43
N THR A 603 32.29 -26.86 9.26
CA THR A 603 31.44 -28.03 9.10
C THR A 603 31.74 -29.06 10.17
N ALA A 604 30.76 -29.33 11.03
CA ALA A 604 30.85 -30.25 12.14
C ALA A 604 30.23 -31.61 11.79
N ALA A 605 30.93 -32.71 12.09
CA ALA A 605 30.36 -34.05 11.96
C ALA A 605 29.54 -34.37 13.20
N ARG A 606 28.46 -35.14 13.06
CA ARG A 606 27.66 -35.61 14.19
C ARG A 606 28.52 -36.52 15.07
N ALA A 607 28.60 -36.21 16.36
CA ALA A 607 29.40 -36.91 17.36
C ALA A 607 28.74 -38.22 17.82
#